data_AF-A0A0Q7ZL29-F1
#
_entry.id   AF-A0A0Q7ZL29-F1
#
_cell.length_a   1.000
_cell.length_b   1.000
_cell.length_c   1.000
_cell.angle_alpha   90.00
_cell.angle_beta   90.00
_cell.angle_gamma   90.00
#
_symmetry.space_group_name_H-M   'P 1'
#
loop_
_entity.id
_entity.type
_entity.pdbx_description
1 polymer ?
#
loop_
_entity_poly.entity_id
_entity_poly.type
_entity_poly.pdbx_seq_one_letter_code
_entity_poly.pdbx_strand_id
1 'polypeptide(L)' 'MGGLACALFLYGASGLVAPWWAVVVLLLVWVGFLVTACVWWTPHPKRLPVLAVVAIAFWFVALLGGSILFDWS' A
#
# COMPACT_ATOMS: atom_id res chain seq x y z
N MET A 1 3.44 -7.94 -11.32
CA MET A 1 3.09 -8.37 -9.94
C MET A 1 4.23 -8.26 -8.94
N GLY A 2 5.50 -8.52 -9.30
CA GLY A 2 6.62 -8.44 -8.34
C GLY A 2 6.66 -7.15 -7.50
N GLY A 3 6.44 -5.97 -8.11
CA GLY A 3 6.42 -4.70 -7.37
C GLY A 3 5.34 -4.58 -6.29
N LEU A 4 4.13 -5.15 -6.50
CA LEU A 4 3.07 -5.15 -5.49
C LEU A 4 3.36 -6.15 -4.35
N ALA A 5 4.03 -7.26 -4.67
CA ALA A 5 4.51 -8.20 -3.66
C ALA A 5 5.59 -7.55 -2.77
N CYS A 6 6.52 -6.79 -3.37
CA CYS A 6 7.49 -6.01 -2.60
C CYS A 6 6.81 -4.94 -1.73
N ALA A 7 5.77 -4.28 -2.23
CA ALA A 7 5.02 -3.29 -1.46
C ALA A 7 4.35 -3.90 -0.22
N LEU A 8 3.92 -5.18 -0.23
CA LEU A 8 3.31 -5.83 0.93
C LEU A 8 4.22 -5.74 2.18
N PHE A 9 5.54 -5.88 2.02
CA PHE A 9 6.49 -5.77 3.12
C PHE A 9 6.47 -4.38 3.77
N LEU A 10 6.28 -3.31 2.98
CA LEU A 10 6.15 -1.94 3.51
C LEU A 10 4.89 -1.80 4.36
N TYR A 11 3.76 -2.31 3.88
CA TYR A 11 2.48 -2.28 4.60
C TYR A 11 2.50 -3.14 5.87
N GLY A 12 3.19 -4.29 5.84
CA GLY A 12 3.39 -5.13 7.02
C GLY A 12 4.34 -4.48 8.04
N ALA A 13 5.43 -3.86 7.58
CA ALA A 13 6.38 -3.15 8.43
C ALA A 13 5.76 -1.94 9.15
N SER A 14 4.65 -1.39 8.64
CA SER A 14 3.90 -0.34 9.33
C SER A 14 3.48 -0.71 10.76
N GLY A 15 3.37 -1.99 11.10
CA GLY A 15 3.10 -2.43 12.48
C GLY A 15 4.18 -2.06 13.50
N LEU A 16 5.37 -1.61 13.05
CA LEU A 16 6.42 -1.13 13.94
C LEU A 16 6.21 0.31 14.40
N VAL A 17 5.42 1.10 13.66
CA VAL A 17 5.31 2.55 13.86
C VAL A 17 3.86 3.07 13.96
N ALA A 18 2.91 2.35 13.35
CA ALA A 18 1.51 2.74 13.30
C ALA A 18 0.67 1.91 14.28
N PRO A 19 -0.40 2.48 14.85
CA PRO A 19 -1.32 1.73 15.69
C PRO A 19 -2.01 0.62 14.90
N TRP A 20 -2.38 -0.48 15.59
CA TRP A 20 -2.89 -1.70 14.96
C TRP A 20 -4.07 -1.46 14.01
N TRP A 21 -4.97 -0.53 14.32
CA TRP A 21 -6.13 -0.23 13.47
C TRP A 21 -5.70 0.41 12.14
N ALA A 22 -4.66 1.26 12.15
CA ALA A 22 -4.14 1.90 10.95
C ALA A 22 -3.43 0.88 10.06
N VAL A 23 -2.73 -0.08 10.66
CA VAL A 23 -2.12 -1.22 9.94
C VAL A 23 -3.19 -2.04 9.24
N VAL A 24 -4.31 -2.34 9.92
CA VAL A 24 -5.45 -3.06 9.30
C VAL A 24 -6.00 -2.27 8.11
N VAL A 25 -6.23 -0.97 8.25
CA VAL A 25 -6.71 -0.12 7.16
C VAL A 25 -5.74 -0.11 5.98
N LEU A 26 -4.43 0.05 6.25
CA LEU A 26 -3.39 0.01 5.24
C LEU A 26 -3.38 -1.32 4.49
N LEU A 27 -3.46 -2.45 5.20
CA LEU A 27 -3.52 -3.78 4.58
C LEU A 27 -4.77 -3.96 3.70
N LEU A 28 -5.93 -3.44 4.13
CA LEU A 28 -7.14 -3.46 3.31
C LEU A 28 -6.98 -2.63 2.02
N VAL A 29 -6.32 -1.47 2.10
CA VAL A 29 -6.00 -0.67 0.91
C VAL A 29 -5.05 -1.43 -0.02
N TRP A 30 -4.04 -2.10 0.52
CA TRP A 30 -3.15 -2.95 -0.26
C TRP A 30 -3.90 -4.09 -0.96
N VAL A 31 -4.86 -4.74 -0.29
CA VAL A 31 -5.73 -5.75 -0.90
C VAL A 31 -6.52 -5.14 -2.06
N GLY A 32 -7.02 -3.91 -1.93
CA GLY A 32 -7.65 -3.17 -3.02
C GLY A 32 -6.72 -2.99 -4.24
N PHE A 33 -5.46 -2.63 -4.02
CA PHE A 33 -4.46 -2.57 -5.09
C PHE A 33 -4.19 -3.94 -5.71
N LEU A 34 -4.11 -5.01 -4.91
CA LEU A 34 -3.92 -6.37 -5.41
C LEU A 34 -5.10 -6.81 -6.30
N VAL A 35 -6.33 -6.60 -5.85
CA VAL A 35 -7.54 -6.91 -6.63
C VAL A 35 -7.54 -6.12 -7.94
N THR A 36 -7.21 -4.84 -7.90
CA THR A 36 -7.10 -3.99 -9.10
C THR A 36 -6.06 -4.54 -10.07
N ALA A 37 -4.92 -5.02 -9.55
CA ALA A 37 -3.88 -5.62 -10.37
C ALA A 37 -4.35 -6.92 -11.04
N CYS A 38 -5.13 -7.75 -10.34
CA CYS A 38 -5.75 -8.96 -10.91
C CYS A 38 -6.76 -8.60 -12.00
N VAL A 39 -7.61 -7.60 -11.79
CA VAL A 39 -8.62 -7.15 -12.77
C VAL A 39 -7.95 -6.56 -14.02
N TRP A 40 -6.88 -5.79 -13.84
CA TRP A 40 -6.18 -5.14 -14.95
C TRP A 40 -5.17 -6.03 -15.68
N TRP A 41 -4.96 -7.25 -15.19
CA TRP A 41 -3.95 -8.17 -15.73
C TRP A 41 -4.11 -8.40 -17.24
N THR A 42 -5.33 -8.70 -17.69
CA THR A 42 -5.63 -8.94 -19.11
C THR A 42 -5.96 -7.66 -19.89
N PRO A 43 -6.84 -6.76 -19.40
CA PRO A 43 -7.27 -5.60 -20.20
C PRO A 43 -6.19 -4.53 -20.33
N HIS A 44 -5.39 -4.31 -19.27
CA HIS A 44 -4.52 -3.13 -19.14
C HIS A 44 -3.16 -3.44 -18.49
N PRO A 45 -2.39 -4.43 -19.00
CA PRO A 45 -1.13 -4.87 -18.38
C PRO A 45 -0.09 -3.75 -18.23
N LYS A 46 -0.09 -2.77 -19.15
CA LYS A 46 0.82 -1.61 -19.12
C LYS A 46 0.59 -0.69 -17.91
N ARG A 47 -0.57 -0.76 -17.24
CA ARG A 47 -0.90 0.06 -16.05
C ARG A 47 -0.40 -0.56 -14.74
N LEU A 48 -0.01 -1.85 -14.75
CA LEU A 48 0.42 -2.56 -13.54
C LEU A 48 1.68 -1.97 -12.88
N PRO A 49 2.71 -1.52 -13.62
CA PRO A 49 3.85 -0.85 -13.01
C PRO A 49 3.45 0.47 -12.32
N VAL A 50 2.56 1.24 -12.95
CA VAL A 50 2.04 2.49 -12.37
C VAL A 50 1.27 2.20 -11.09
N LEU A 51 0.45 1.15 -11.08
CA LEU A 51 -0.28 0.72 -9.88
C LEU A 51 0.65 0.40 -8.70
N ALA A 52 1.78 -0.26 -8.96
CA ALA A 52 2.79 -0.53 -7.94
C ALA A 52 3.44 0.76 -7.40
N VAL A 53 3.77 1.71 -8.28
CA VAL A 53 4.30 3.03 -7.87
C VAL A 53 3.28 3.79 -7.01
N VAL A 54 2.01 3.79 -7.43
CA VAL A 54 0.92 4.42 -6.67
C VAL A 54 0.76 3.77 -5.30
N ALA A 55 0.83 2.44 -5.19
CA ALA A 55 0.73 1.74 -3.91
C ALA A 55 1.86 2.13 -2.93
N ILE A 56 3.09 2.31 -3.41
CA ILE A 56 4.24 2.75 -2.60
C ILE A 56 4.08 4.22 -2.21
N ALA A 57 3.71 5.09 -3.15
CA ALA A 57 3.50 6.51 -2.88
C ALA A 57 2.37 6.74 -1.87
N PHE A 58 1.26 6.02 -2.01
CA PHE A 58 0.15 6.07 -1.07
C PHE A 58 0.60 5.68 0.34
N TRP A 59 1.33 4.58 0.47
CA TRP A 59 1.87 4.13 1.76
C TRP A 59 2.74 5.19 2.43
N PHE A 60 3.65 5.79 1.66
CA PHE A 60 4.56 6.83 2.19
C PHE A 60 3.78 8.05 2.69
N VAL A 61 2.81 8.52 1.91
CA VAL A 61 1.95 9.65 2.29
C VAL A 61 1.11 9.30 3.51
N ALA A 62 0.59 8.09 3.61
CA ALA A 62 -0.20 7.64 4.75
C ALA A 62 0.62 7.60 6.05
N LEU A 63 1.85 7.11 6.01
CA LEU A 63 2.71 7.08 7.19
C LEU A 63 3.18 8.48 7.61
N LEU A 64 3.55 9.31 6.64
CA LEU A 64 3.93 10.70 6.91
C LEU A 64 2.74 11.50 7.47
N GLY A 65 1.55 11.31 6.91
CA GLY A 65 0.32 11.91 7.43
C GLY A 65 -0.01 11.39 8.84
N GLY A 66 0.19 10.10 9.07
CA GLY A 66 0.07 9.45 10.37
C GLY A 66 0.97 10.06 11.44
N SER A 67 2.25 10.25 11.12
CA SER A 67 3.20 10.85 12.07
C SER A 67 2.90 12.33 12.34
N ILE A 68 2.49 13.10 11.34
CA ILE A 68 2.21 14.54 11.50
C ILE A 68 0.88 14.80 12.21
N LEU A 69 -0.17 14.04 11.90
CA LEU A 69 -1.54 14.32 12.35
C LEU A 69 -1.95 13.54 13.59
N PHE A 70 -1.30 12.40 13.84
CA PHE A 70 -1.69 11.45 14.87
C PHE A 70 -0.52 11.00 15.77
N ASP A 71 0.66 11.63 15.63
CA ASP A 71 1.87 11.36 16.42
C ASP A 71 2.26 9.87 16.46
N TRP A 72 2.13 9.18 15.32
CA TRP A 72 2.65 7.81 15.17
C TRP A 72 4.18 7.81 15.28
N SER A 73 4.75 6.81 15.99
CA SER A 73 6.16 6.76 16.41
C SER A 73 6.90 5.56 15.85
#